data_AF-A0AAN8FI88-F1
#
_entry.id   AF-A0AAN8FI88-F1
#
_cell.length_a   1.000
_cell.length_b   1.000
_cell.length_c   1.000
_cell.angle_alpha   90.00
_cell.angle_beta   90.00
_cell.angle_gamma   90.00
#
_symmetry.space_group_name_H-M   'P 1'
#
loop_
_entity.id
_entity.type
_entity.pdbx_description
1 polymer ?
#
loop_
_entity_poly.entity_id
_entity_poly.type
_entity_poly.pdbx_seq_one_letter_code
_entity_poly.pdbx_strand_id
1 'polypeptide(L)'
;MMRLAVALAVLSTLNGAWTLNCYHCVSQLPLEGIEEDARLAFKVLVFQRYNVPPSLEYCDDASAYDFFYSEVQRCDDTDNCVKLSIIQGDYAFVMRGCQSLLLRPDYYLSKSTPCTNKGPSVCLCDTELCNSSGSLEFFLISFILYITYVLIW
;
A
#
# COMPACT_ATOMS: atom_id res chain seq x y z
N MET A 1 -12.04 -3.81 38.72
CA MET A 1 -13.20 -4.30 37.94
C MET A 1 -13.84 -3.22 37.08
N MET A 2 -14.11 -2.01 37.59
CA MET A 2 -14.73 -0.91 36.82
C MET A 2 -13.90 -0.42 35.61
N ARG A 3 -12.57 -0.45 35.68
CA ARG A 3 -11.68 -0.09 34.55
C ARG A 3 -11.73 -1.10 33.39
N LEU A 4 -11.98 -2.38 33.68
CA LEU A 4 -12.06 -3.44 32.67
C LEU A 4 -13.35 -3.32 31.84
N ALA A 5 -14.45 -2.97 32.52
CA ALA A 5 -15.75 -2.75 31.89
C ALA A 5 -15.74 -1.52 30.96
N VAL A 6 -15.03 -0.45 31.34
CA VAL A 6 -14.86 0.74 30.47
C VAL A 6 -14.01 0.41 29.23
N ALA A 7 -12.92 -0.36 29.40
CA ALA A 7 -12.10 -0.80 28.26
C ALA A 7 -12.88 -1.69 27.26
N LEU A 8 -13.69 -2.62 27.78
CA LEU A 8 -14.56 -3.48 26.95
C LEU A 8 -15.68 -2.69 26.25
N ALA A 9 -16.23 -1.65 26.90
CA ALA A 9 -17.23 -0.77 26.29
C ALA A 9 -16.64 0.04 25.12
N VAL A 10 -15.42 0.57 25.27
CA VAL A 10 -14.71 1.28 24.19
C VAL A 10 -14.35 0.34 23.03
N LEU A 11 -13.96 -0.91 23.32
CA LEU A 11 -13.70 -1.93 22.30
C LEU A 11 -14.97 -2.33 21.53
N SER A 12 -16.14 -2.35 22.20
CA SER A 12 -17.41 -2.72 21.57
C SER A 12 -17.94 -1.68 20.57
N THR A 13 -17.49 -0.43 20.66
CA THR A 13 -17.85 0.65 19.73
C THR A 13 -16.98 0.70 18.46
N LEU A 14 -15.94 -0.14 18.36
CA LEU A 14 -15.04 -0.19 17.19
C LEU A 14 -15.57 -1.02 16.01
N ASN A 15 -16.81 -1.52 16.07
CA ASN A 15 -17.51 -2.14 14.95
C ASN A 15 -18.06 -1.09 13.95
N GLY A 16 -17.24 -0.11 13.55
CA GLY A 16 -17.50 0.63 12.32
C GLY A 16 -17.35 -0.32 11.13
N ALA A 17 -18.04 -0.08 10.01
CA ALA A 17 -17.67 -0.72 8.76
C ALA A 17 -16.24 -0.26 8.41
N TRP A 18 -15.25 -1.13 8.60
CA TRP A 18 -13.86 -0.81 8.30
C TRP A 18 -13.74 -0.71 6.79
N THR A 19 -13.66 0.51 6.30
CA THR A 19 -13.53 0.78 4.87
C THR A 19 -12.06 0.93 4.54
N LEU A 20 -11.53 -0.10 3.89
CA LEU A 20 -10.13 -0.24 3.55
C LEU A 20 -9.65 0.94 2.70
N ASN A 21 -8.58 1.59 3.13
CA ASN A 21 -7.89 2.59 2.33
C ASN A 21 -6.48 2.11 1.97
N CYS A 22 -6.08 2.37 0.73
CA CYS A 22 -4.79 1.97 0.18
C CYS A 22 -4.08 3.17 -0.43
N TYR A 23 -2.74 3.18 -0.37
CA TYR A 23 -1.98 4.14 -1.16
C TYR A 23 -2.25 3.92 -2.66
N HIS A 24 -2.43 5.02 -3.39
CA HIS A 24 -2.82 5.05 -4.78
C HIS A 24 -1.85 5.90 -5.59
N CYS A 25 -0.84 5.26 -6.18
CA CYS A 25 0.19 5.96 -6.93
C CYS A 25 0.94 5.03 -7.87
N VAL A 26 1.63 5.62 -8.85
CA VAL A 26 2.68 4.95 -9.64
C VAL A 26 3.96 5.77 -9.56
N SER A 27 5.11 5.11 -9.44
CA SER A 27 6.40 5.80 -9.49
C SER A 27 6.68 6.30 -10.91
N GLN A 28 7.51 7.33 -11.00
CA GLN A 28 7.94 7.81 -12.31
C GLN A 28 8.87 6.77 -12.93
N LEU A 29 8.60 6.40 -14.18
CA LEU A 29 9.50 5.52 -14.91
C LEU A 29 10.76 6.31 -15.27
N PRO A 30 11.96 5.87 -14.85
CA PRO A 30 13.20 6.39 -15.40
C PRO A 30 13.29 5.94 -16.86
N LEU A 31 12.90 6.84 -17.77
CA LEU A 31 12.89 6.59 -19.21
C LEU A 31 14.21 6.97 -19.88
N GLU A 32 15.19 7.46 -19.12
CA GLU A 32 16.52 7.81 -19.62
C GLU A 32 17.23 6.54 -20.12
N GLY A 33 17.71 6.59 -21.37
CA GLY A 33 18.44 5.48 -21.98
C GLY A 33 17.57 4.31 -22.51
N ILE A 34 16.24 4.39 -22.41
CA ILE A 34 15.33 3.38 -22.98
C ILE A 34 14.93 3.79 -24.41
N GLU A 35 15.06 2.87 -25.37
CA GLU A 35 14.59 3.07 -26.74
C GLU A 35 13.10 3.40 -26.80
N GLU A 36 12.70 4.24 -27.75
CA GLU A 36 11.32 4.72 -27.85
C GLU A 36 10.31 3.57 -28.04
N ASP A 37 10.65 2.57 -28.84
CA ASP A 37 9.81 1.40 -29.09
C ASP A 37 9.64 0.55 -27.83
N ALA A 38 10.71 0.38 -27.04
CA ALA A 38 10.65 -0.33 -25.76
C ALA A 38 9.77 0.41 -24.74
N ARG A 39 9.86 1.74 -24.70
CA ARG A 39 8.98 2.58 -23.87
C ARG A 39 7.52 2.47 -24.29
N LEU A 40 7.25 2.47 -25.60
CA LEU A 40 5.90 2.35 -26.13
C LEU A 40 5.31 0.96 -25.82
N ALA A 41 6.08 -0.10 -26.06
CA ALA A 41 5.68 -1.47 -25.75
C ALA A 41 5.37 -1.64 -24.26
N PHE A 42 6.24 -1.11 -23.38
CA PHE A 42 6.00 -1.13 -21.94
C PHE A 42 4.71 -0.42 -21.55
N LYS A 43 4.47 0.78 -22.08
CA LYS A 43 3.21 1.51 -21.85
C LYS A 43 2.02 0.65 -22.28
N VAL A 44 2.03 0.10 -23.49
CA VAL A 44 0.93 -0.74 -23.97
C VAL A 44 0.67 -1.92 -23.02
N LEU A 45 1.71 -2.63 -22.60
CA LEU A 45 1.57 -3.77 -21.68
C LEU A 45 0.99 -3.37 -20.32
N VAL A 46 1.44 -2.25 -19.75
CA VAL A 46 0.93 -1.75 -18.47
C VAL A 46 -0.53 -1.31 -18.60
N PHE A 47 -0.85 -0.48 -19.59
CA PHE A 47 -2.20 0.04 -19.80
C PHE A 47 -3.21 -1.04 -20.23
N GLN A 48 -2.75 -2.18 -20.77
CA GLN A 48 -3.61 -3.32 -21.08
C GLN A 48 -4.11 -4.06 -19.83
N ARG A 49 -3.33 -4.06 -18.74
CA ARG A 49 -3.62 -4.85 -17.54
C ARG A 49 -4.07 -4.00 -16.35
N TYR A 50 -3.65 -2.75 -16.30
CA TYR A 50 -3.85 -1.86 -15.16
C TYR A 50 -4.57 -0.57 -15.56
N ASN A 51 -5.44 -0.09 -14.68
CA ASN A 51 -5.87 1.30 -14.66
C ASN A 51 -4.80 2.09 -13.92
N VAL A 52 -3.87 2.67 -14.68
CA VAL A 52 -2.67 3.30 -14.14
C VAL A 52 -3.06 4.49 -13.24
N PRO A 53 -2.63 4.50 -11.95
CA PRO A 53 -2.93 5.58 -11.02
C PRO A 53 -2.11 6.85 -11.34
N PRO A 54 -2.37 7.98 -10.67
CA PRO A 54 -1.56 9.18 -10.79
C PRO A 54 -0.09 8.95 -10.46
N SER A 55 0.81 9.63 -11.19
CA SER A 55 2.24 9.52 -10.94
C SER A 55 2.65 10.35 -9.71
N LEU A 56 3.45 9.76 -8.83
CA LEU A 56 4.05 10.43 -7.69
C LEU A 56 5.55 10.13 -7.62
N GLU A 57 6.36 11.16 -7.38
CA GLU A 57 7.82 11.07 -7.37
C GLU A 57 8.34 10.01 -6.40
N TYR A 58 7.78 9.94 -5.19
CA TYR A 58 8.24 9.04 -4.12
C TYR A 58 7.35 7.79 -3.95
N CYS A 59 6.59 7.39 -4.97
CA CYS A 59 5.72 6.21 -4.85
C CYS A 59 6.50 4.90 -4.61
N ASP A 60 7.75 4.82 -5.05
CA ASP A 60 8.66 3.69 -4.85
C ASP A 60 9.36 3.71 -3.48
N ASP A 61 9.60 4.89 -2.92
CA ASP A 61 10.24 5.06 -1.60
C ASP A 61 9.21 5.32 -0.49
N ALA A 62 8.77 4.24 0.17
CA ALA A 62 7.87 4.34 1.31
C ALA A 62 8.51 4.88 2.60
N SER A 63 9.83 5.10 2.61
CA SER A 63 10.53 5.73 3.74
C SER A 63 10.65 7.24 3.58
N ALA A 64 10.40 7.77 2.38
CA ALA A 64 10.37 9.19 2.12
C ALA A 64 9.25 9.86 2.95
N TYR A 65 9.56 11.01 3.53
CA TYR A 65 8.57 11.81 4.27
C TYR A 65 7.35 12.15 3.41
N ASP A 66 7.59 12.48 2.13
CA ASP A 66 6.55 12.86 1.18
C ASP A 66 5.64 11.69 0.78
N PHE A 67 6.08 10.45 0.98
CA PHE A 67 5.22 9.27 0.74
C PHE A 67 4.01 9.25 1.66
N PHE A 68 4.11 9.76 2.90
CA PHE A 68 2.96 9.80 3.82
C PHE A 68 1.87 10.78 3.37
N TYR A 69 2.17 11.67 2.42
CA TYR A 69 1.21 12.58 1.79
C TYR A 69 0.69 12.07 0.44
N SER A 70 1.09 10.85 0.06
CA SER A 70 0.57 10.20 -1.15
C SER A 70 -0.95 10.14 -1.13
N GLU A 71 -1.56 10.19 -2.31
CA GLU A 71 -2.99 9.97 -2.44
C GLU A 71 -3.38 8.60 -1.91
N VAL A 72 -4.50 8.58 -1.20
CA VAL A 72 -5.10 7.39 -0.63
C VAL A 72 -6.45 7.18 -1.29
N GLN A 73 -6.68 5.96 -1.74
CA GLN A 73 -7.92 5.54 -2.37
C GLN A 73 -8.71 4.66 -1.41
N ARG A 74 -9.99 4.96 -1.28
CA ARG A 74 -10.96 4.11 -0.57
C ARG A 74 -11.36 2.95 -1.49
N CYS A 75 -11.26 1.73 -0.99
CA CYS A 75 -11.61 0.53 -1.75
C CYS A 75 -13.05 0.09 -1.53
N ASP A 76 -13.54 -0.76 -2.43
CA ASP A 76 -14.85 -1.40 -2.29
C ASP A 76 -14.87 -2.38 -1.11
N ASP A 77 -16.06 -2.72 -0.65
CA ASP A 77 -16.25 -3.74 0.37
C ASP A 77 -15.64 -5.07 -0.10
N THR A 78 -14.82 -5.71 0.74
CA THR A 78 -14.07 -6.96 0.48
C THR A 78 -12.88 -6.85 -0.48
N ASP A 79 -12.52 -5.65 -0.91
CA ASP A 79 -11.34 -5.46 -1.76
C ASP A 79 -10.03 -5.52 -0.95
N ASN A 80 -8.90 -5.53 -1.66
CA ASN A 80 -7.56 -5.60 -1.06
C ASN A 80 -6.64 -4.51 -1.62
N CYS A 81 -5.68 -4.08 -0.80
CA CYS A 81 -4.58 -3.26 -1.29
C CYS A 81 -3.58 -4.11 -2.07
N VAL A 82 -3.12 -3.54 -3.18
CA VAL A 82 -2.07 -4.11 -4.03
C VAL A 82 -0.87 -3.17 -4.02
N LYS A 83 0.32 -3.77 -4.01
CA LYS A 83 1.55 -3.12 -4.48
C LYS A 83 2.27 -4.05 -5.44
N LEU A 84 2.59 -3.51 -6.60
CA LEU A 84 3.47 -4.11 -7.60
C LEU A 84 4.82 -3.40 -7.52
N SER A 85 5.91 -4.15 -7.59
CA SER A 85 7.26 -3.58 -7.54
C SER A 85 8.20 -4.34 -8.44
N ILE A 86 8.86 -3.62 -9.34
CA ILE A 86 9.93 -4.12 -10.20
C ILE A 86 11.16 -3.30 -9.84
N ILE A 87 12.13 -3.95 -9.20
CA ILE A 87 13.35 -3.31 -8.73
C ILE A 87 14.52 -4.05 -9.35
N GLN A 88 15.35 -3.34 -10.10
CA GLN A 88 16.54 -3.89 -10.77
C GLN A 88 17.66 -2.87 -10.78
N GLY A 89 18.71 -3.09 -9.98
CA GLY A 89 19.77 -2.09 -9.78
C GLY A 89 19.19 -0.80 -9.22
N ASP A 90 19.47 0.32 -9.87
CA ASP A 90 18.97 1.65 -9.48
C ASP A 90 17.57 1.96 -10.05
N TYR A 91 16.97 1.03 -10.79
CA TYR A 91 15.65 1.18 -11.39
C TYR A 91 14.58 0.62 -10.47
N ALA A 92 13.65 1.48 -10.05
CA ALA A 92 12.48 1.10 -9.25
C ALA A 92 11.18 1.56 -9.93
N PHE A 93 10.35 0.59 -10.29
CA PHE A 93 8.98 0.82 -10.75
C PHE A 93 8.00 0.26 -9.73
N VAL A 94 7.16 1.11 -9.16
CA VAL A 94 6.18 0.73 -8.14
C VAL A 94 4.81 1.25 -8.51
N MET A 95 3.78 0.42 -8.32
CA MET A 95 2.39 0.79 -8.53
C MET A 95 1.56 0.29 -7.35
N ARG A 96 0.67 1.14 -6.83
CA ARG A 96 -0.11 0.90 -5.62
C ARG A 96 -1.58 1.28 -5.86
N GLY A 97 -2.52 0.52 -5.29
CA GLY A 97 -3.94 0.85 -5.33
C GLY A 97 -4.82 -0.26 -4.77
N CYS A 98 -6.13 -0.04 -4.80
CA CYS A 98 -7.14 -1.06 -4.54
C CYS A 98 -7.18 -2.08 -5.70
N GLN A 99 -7.31 -3.38 -5.43
CA GLN A 99 -7.25 -4.40 -6.50
C GLN A 99 -8.34 -4.19 -7.55
N SER A 100 -9.59 -3.97 -7.13
CA SER A 100 -10.74 -3.84 -8.04
C SER A 100 -10.61 -2.64 -8.98
N LEU A 101 -9.94 -1.58 -8.51
CA LEU A 101 -9.76 -0.32 -9.24
C LEU A 101 -8.46 -0.29 -10.04
N LEU A 102 -7.40 -0.94 -9.55
CA LEU A 102 -6.09 -0.97 -10.18
C LEU A 102 -6.02 -1.98 -11.33
N LEU A 103 -6.58 -3.17 -11.15
CA LEU A 103 -6.63 -4.18 -12.20
C LEU A 103 -7.81 -3.89 -13.15
N ARG A 104 -7.60 -4.13 -14.44
CA ARG A 104 -8.72 -4.13 -15.38
C ARG A 104 -9.67 -5.31 -15.10
N PRO A 105 -10.93 -5.24 -15.55
CA PRO A 105 -11.86 -6.36 -15.49
C PRO A 105 -11.21 -7.65 -16.01
N ASP A 106 -11.60 -8.79 -15.44
CA ASP A 106 -11.07 -10.14 -15.72
C ASP A 106 -9.68 -10.45 -15.15
N TYR A 107 -8.99 -9.49 -14.54
CA TYR A 107 -7.76 -9.72 -13.80
C TYR A 107 -8.00 -9.66 -12.29
N TYR A 108 -7.57 -10.71 -11.58
CA TYR A 108 -7.59 -10.74 -10.11
C TYR A 108 -6.35 -11.45 -9.58
N LEU A 109 -5.92 -11.08 -8.38
CA LEU A 109 -4.88 -11.78 -7.65
C LEU A 109 -5.56 -12.59 -6.54
N SER A 110 -5.24 -13.88 -6.45
CA SER A 110 -5.92 -14.79 -5.50
C SER A 110 -5.14 -15.03 -4.22
N LYS A 111 -3.87 -14.62 -4.16
CA LYS A 111 -2.96 -14.96 -3.07
C LYS A 111 -2.56 -13.71 -2.29
N SER A 112 -3.02 -13.64 -1.05
CA SER A 112 -2.53 -12.67 -0.07
C SER A 112 -1.06 -12.94 0.24
N THR A 113 -0.24 -11.90 0.14
CA THR A 113 1.20 -11.91 0.43
C THR A 113 1.58 -10.56 1.01
N PRO A 114 2.44 -10.52 2.05
CA PRO A 114 2.85 -9.27 2.66
C PRO A 114 3.67 -8.42 1.68
N CYS A 115 3.44 -7.11 1.71
CA CYS A 115 4.16 -6.18 0.87
C CYS A 115 5.59 -5.97 1.34
N THR A 116 6.53 -6.00 0.39
CA THR A 116 7.96 -5.81 0.66
C THR A 116 8.54 -4.70 -0.21
N ASN A 117 9.74 -4.25 0.13
CA ASN A 117 10.53 -3.35 -0.71
C ASN A 117 11.50 -4.10 -1.64
N LYS A 118 11.23 -5.39 -1.91
CA LYS A 118 12.01 -6.19 -2.85
C LYS A 118 11.19 -6.46 -4.11
N GLY A 119 11.84 -6.47 -5.25
CA GLY A 119 11.25 -6.74 -6.56
C GLY A 119 12.04 -7.81 -7.33
N PRO A 120 11.47 -8.40 -8.38
CA PRO A 120 10.09 -8.24 -8.84
C PRO A 120 9.09 -8.92 -7.88
N SER A 121 8.03 -8.22 -7.48
CA SER A 121 7.01 -8.75 -6.57
C SER A 121 5.65 -8.10 -6.79
N VAL A 122 4.61 -8.86 -6.45
CA VAL A 122 3.23 -8.39 -6.34
C VAL A 122 2.72 -8.87 -4.99
N CYS A 123 2.20 -7.94 -4.19
CA CYS A 123 1.62 -8.22 -2.90
C CYS A 123 0.14 -7.86 -2.86
N LEU A 124 -0.57 -8.53 -1.95
CA LEU A 124 -1.99 -8.32 -1.70
C LEU A 124 -2.22 -8.39 -0.18
N CYS A 125 -2.83 -7.35 0.38
CA CYS A 125 -3.06 -7.23 1.82
C CYS A 125 -4.38 -6.49 2.12
N ASP A 126 -4.94 -6.74 3.30
CA ASP A 126 -6.33 -6.43 3.67
C ASP A 126 -6.45 -5.50 4.89
N THR A 127 -5.37 -4.75 5.19
CA THR A 127 -5.32 -3.81 6.33
C THR A 127 -5.05 -2.39 5.85
N GLU A 128 -5.47 -1.40 6.64
CA GLU A 128 -5.31 0.02 6.30
C GLU A 128 -3.89 0.35 5.88
N LEU A 129 -3.72 0.92 4.67
CA LEU A 129 -2.46 1.42 4.15
C LEU A 129 -1.32 0.38 4.13
N CYS A 130 -1.66 -0.91 4.15
CA CYS A 130 -0.71 -2.02 4.23
C CYS A 130 0.21 -2.13 3.00
N ASN A 131 -0.22 -1.56 1.89
CA ASN A 131 0.59 -1.51 0.68
C ASN A 131 1.72 -0.47 0.75
N SER A 132 2.00 0.15 1.91
CA SER A 132 3.21 0.96 2.18
C SER A 132 4.50 0.15 2.16
N SER A 133 4.47 -1.13 2.58
CA SER A 133 5.66 -2.00 2.76
C SER A 133 6.61 -1.61 3.89
N GLY A 134 6.35 -0.49 4.56
CA GLY A 134 6.89 -0.20 5.87
C GLY A 134 6.06 -0.94 6.89
N SER A 135 6.68 -1.73 7.76
CA SER A 135 5.95 -2.42 8.81
C SER A 135 5.35 -1.38 9.77
N LEU A 136 4.05 -1.11 9.61
CA LEU A 136 3.22 -0.37 10.57
C LEU A 136 3.35 -0.95 11.99
N GLU A 137 3.77 -2.23 12.07
CA GLU A 137 4.15 -2.94 13.30
C GLU A 137 5.19 -2.18 14.13
N PHE A 138 6.19 -1.53 13.53
CA PHE A 138 7.23 -0.83 14.30
C PHE A 138 6.67 0.39 15.04
N PHE A 139 5.78 1.14 14.40
CA PHE A 139 5.12 2.30 15.01
C PHE A 139 4.11 1.87 16.07
N LEU A 140 3.31 0.83 15.81
CA LEU A 140 2.35 0.30 16.79
C LEU A 140 3.06 -0.25 18.04
N ILE A 141 4.14 -1.02 17.87
CA ILE A 141 4.93 -1.53 19.00
C ILE A 141 5.55 -0.37 19.78
N SER A 142 6.12 0.63 19.11
CA SER A 142 6.72 1.80 19.76
C SER A 142 5.68 2.62 20.54
N PHE A 143 4.49 2.80 19.97
CA PHE A 143 3.39 3.51 20.63
C PHE A 143 2.83 2.76 21.84
N ILE A 144 2.66 1.43 21.73
CA ILE A 144 2.24 0.58 22.85
C ILE A 144 3.30 0.59 23.96
N LEU A 145 4.59 0.52 23.63
CA LEU A 145 5.67 0.62 24.61
C LEU A 145 5.70 2.00 25.29
N TYR A 146 5.46 3.08 24.55
CA TYR A 146 5.37 4.43 25.10
C TYR A 146 4.17 4.59 26.05
N ILE A 147 2.98 4.13 25.64
CA ILE A 147 1.79 4.19 26.50
C ILE A 147 1.96 3.32 27.75
N THR A 148 2.54 2.12 27.62
CA THR A 148 2.79 1.29 28.81
C THR A 148 3.82 1.93 29.73
N TYR A 149 4.87 2.56 29.21
CA TYR A 149 5.82 3.35 30.01
C TYR A 149 5.12 4.48 30.78
N VAL A 150 4.30 5.29 30.11
CA VAL A 150 3.56 6.43 30.72
C VAL A 150 2.45 5.99 31.68
N LEU A 151 1.94 4.76 31.56
CA LEU A 151 0.90 4.24 32.46
C LEU A 151 1.46 3.47 33.66
N ILE A 152 2.71 2.98 33.58
CA ILE A 152 3.40 2.24 34.65
C ILE A 152 4.23 3.17 35.54
N TRP A 153 4.78 4.24 34.97
CA TRP A 153 5.45 5.35 35.67
C TRP A 153 4.55 6.58 35.80
#